data_AF-A0A6G3RZT5-F1
#
_entry.id   AF-A0A6G3RZT5-F1
#
_cell.length_a   1.000
_cell.length_b   1.000
_cell.length_c   1.000
_cell.angle_alpha   90.00
_cell.angle_beta   90.00
_cell.angle_gamma   90.00
#
_symmetry.space_group_name_H-M   'P 1'
#
loop_
_entity.id
_entity.type
_entity.pdbx_description
1 polymer ?
#
loop_
_entity_poly.entity_id
_entity_poly.type
_entity_poly.pdbx_seq_one_letter_code
_entity_poly.pdbx_strand_id
1 'polypeptide(L)' 'MSERDVFEYALLRVVPRIERGEQINAGVVVYCRAKSFVTALTHLDEARLRALDPEADVVGVRALL' A
#
# COMPACT_ATOMS: atom_id res chain seq x y z
N MET A 1 -12.38 -0.05 32.52
CA MET A 1 -12.54 -0.64 31.19
C MET A 1 -11.49 -0.01 30.30
N SER A 2 -10.66 -0.78 29.59
CA SER A 2 -9.73 -0.21 28.61
C SER A 2 -10.55 0.57 27.59
N GLU A 3 -10.31 1.87 27.49
CA GLU A 3 -10.84 2.68 26.40
C GLU A 3 -10.26 2.13 25.09
N ARG A 4 -11.09 2.07 24.04
CA ARG A 4 -10.64 1.62 22.71
C ARG A 4 -10.26 2.86 21.92
N ASP A 5 -9.01 2.93 21.48
CA ASP A 5 -8.56 4.00 20.59
C ASP A 5 -8.95 3.71 19.14
N VAL A 6 -9.34 4.75 18.41
CA VAL A 6 -9.65 4.65 16.98
C VAL A 6 -8.35 4.66 16.17
N PHE A 7 -8.23 3.70 15.26
CA PHE A 7 -7.20 3.64 14.25
C PHE A 7 -7.83 3.85 12.87
N GLU A 8 -7.28 4.79 12.12
CA GLU A 8 -7.62 5.03 10.72
C GLU A 8 -6.53 4.42 9.84
N TYR A 9 -6.89 3.94 8.66
CA TYR A 9 -5.92 3.41 7.72
C TYR A 9 -6.22 3.81 6.28
N ALA A 10 -5.16 3.94 5.49
CA ALA A 10 -5.21 4.14 4.06
C ALA A 10 -4.34 3.08 3.38
N LEU A 11 -4.84 2.49 2.29
CA LEU A 11 -4.08 1.53 1.50
C LEU A 11 -3.24 2.26 0.46
N LEU A 12 -1.96 1.88 0.37
CA LEU A 12 -1.12 2.21 -0.77
C LEU A 12 -1.32 1.12 -1.81
N ARG A 13 -1.69 1.51 -3.04
CA ARG A 13 -1.95 0.58 -4.13
C ARG A 13 -1.16 0.96 -5.36
N VAL A 14 -0.68 -0.06 -6.05
CA VAL A 14 0.01 0.09 -7.33
C VAL A 14 -0.95 -0.32 -8.43
N VAL A 15 -1.12 0.58 -9.41
CA VAL A 15 -1.92 0.38 -10.61
C VAL A 15 -0.94 0.30 -11.77
N PRO A 16 -0.51 -0.90 -12.21
CA PRO A 16 0.52 -1.01 -13.24
C PRO A 16 0.04 -0.50 -14.61
N ARG A 17 -1.27 -0.56 -14.87
CA ARG A 17 -1.89 -0.09 -16.10
C ARG A 17 -3.22 0.60 -15.83
N ILE A 18 -3.25 1.91 -16.00
CA ILE A 18 -4.39 2.76 -15.61
C ILE A 18 -5.66 2.39 -16.38
N GLU A 19 -5.53 2.06 -17.66
CA GLU A 19 -6.64 1.78 -18.57
C GLU A 19 -7.43 0.53 -18.17
N ARG A 20 -6.78 -0.42 -17.47
CA ARG A 20 -7.41 -1.65 -16.99
C ARG A 20 -8.00 -1.52 -15.60
N GLY A 21 -7.59 -0.51 -14.82
CA GLY A 21 -8.06 -0.29 -13.45
C GLY A 21 -7.68 -1.39 -12.45
N GLU A 22 -6.77 -2.29 -12.81
CA GLU A 22 -6.30 -3.36 -11.94
C GLU A 22 -5.25 -2.85 -10.95
N GLN A 23 -5.25 -3.39 -9.73
CA GLN A 23 -4.38 -2.89 -8.67
C GLN A 23 -3.98 -3.97 -7.67
N ILE A 24 -2.80 -3.82 -7.08
CA ILE A 24 -2.37 -4.58 -5.90
C ILE A 24 -2.13 -3.65 -4.72
N ASN A 25 -2.38 -4.15 -3.50
CA ASN A 25 -1.92 -3.45 -2.29
C ASN A 25 -0.39 -3.56 -2.20
N ALA A 26 0.27 -2.42 -1.97
CA ALA A 26 1.72 -2.32 -1.80
C ALA A 26 2.10 -1.74 -0.43
N GLY A 27 1.13 -1.37 0.39
CA GLY A 27 1.36 -0.91 1.75
C GLY A 27 0.12 -0.40 2.44
N VAL A 28 0.31 0.03 3.67
CA VAL A 28 -0.74 0.63 4.50
C VAL A 28 -0.14 1.74 5.35
N VAL A 29 -0.86 2.87 5.42
CA VAL A 29 -0.63 3.92 6.42
C VAL A 29 -1.62 3.71 7.54
N VAL A 30 -1.15 3.70 8.78
CA VAL A 30 -1.97 3.55 9.98
C VAL A 30 -1.76 4.76 10.87
N TYR A 31 -2.86 5.39 11.29
CA TYR A 31 -2.87 6.60 12.10
C TYR A 31 -3.78 6.43 13.32
N CYS A 32 -3.34 6.95 14.47
CA CYS A 32 -4.14 7.04 15.68
C CYS A 32 -3.84 8.35 16.40
N ARG A 33 -4.82 9.27 16.41
CA ARG A 33 -4.69 10.58 17.07
C ARG A 33 -4.46 10.46 18.57
N ALA A 34 -5.24 9.61 19.25
CA ALA A 34 -5.17 9.44 20.71
C ALA A 34 -3.79 9.01 21.19
N LYS A 35 -3.06 8.27 20.34
CA LYS A 35 -1.70 7.79 20.62
C LYS A 35 -0.59 8.63 20.01
N SER A 36 -0.92 9.74 19.31
CA SER A 36 0.04 10.50 18.49
C SER A 36 0.88 9.58 17.58
N PHE A 37 0.23 8.57 17.01
CA PHE A 37 0.89 7.49 16.28
C PHE A 37 0.58 7.61 14.79
N VAL A 38 1.62 7.54 13.96
CA VAL A 38 1.51 7.36 12.52
C VAL A 38 2.64 6.44 12.06
N THR A 39 2.30 5.46 11.24
CA THR A 39 3.30 4.60 10.59
C THR A 39 2.85 4.23 9.19
N ALA A 40 3.81 3.87 8.35
CA ALA A 40 3.57 3.27 7.05
C ALA A 40 4.41 2.00 6.94
N LEU A 41 3.82 0.92 6.46
CA LEU A 41 4.54 -0.29 6.09
C LEU A 41 4.26 -0.60 4.63
N THR A 42 5.32 -0.85 3.87
CA THR A 42 5.26 -1.18 2.45
C THR A 42 5.78 -2.60 2.21
N HIS A 43 5.17 -3.28 1.25
CA HIS A 43 5.57 -4.59 0.78
C HIS A 43 5.11 -4.75 -0.67
N LEU A 44 6.06 -4.96 -1.58
CA LEU A 44 5.80 -5.16 -3.00
C LEU A 44 5.99 -6.63 -3.39
N ASP A 45 4.90 -7.31 -3.72
CA ASP A 45 4.91 -8.62 -4.36
C ASP A 45 5.10 -8.44 -5.87
N GLU A 46 6.35 -8.60 -6.32
CA GLU A 46 6.72 -8.40 -7.73
C GLU A 46 6.06 -9.42 -8.67
N ALA A 47 5.82 -10.64 -8.19
CA ALA A 47 5.21 -11.68 -9.00
C ALA A 47 3.74 -11.34 -9.28
N ARG A 48 3.01 -10.83 -8.27
CA ARG A 48 1.64 -10.33 -8.48
C ARG A 48 1.59 -9.10 -9.37
N LEU A 49 2.54 -8.17 -9.21
CA LEU A 49 2.61 -6.98 -10.07
C LEU A 49 2.79 -7.39 -11.54
N ARG A 50 3.74 -8.28 -11.82
CA ARG A 50 4.00 -8.80 -13.17
C ARG A 50 2.88 -9.68 -13.71
N ALA A 51 2.09 -10.31 -12.84
CA ALA A 51 0.90 -11.06 -13.26
C ALA A 51 -0.22 -10.13 -13.77
N LEU A 52 -0.33 -8.90 -13.23
CA LEU A 52 -1.26 -7.89 -13.75
C LEU A 52 -0.74 -7.25 -15.03
N ASP A 53 0.54 -6.88 -15.06
CA ASP A 53 1.21 -6.34 -16.24
C ASP A 53 2.64 -6.89 -16.36
N PRO A 54 2.93 -7.77 -17.34
CA PRO A 54 4.26 -8.36 -17.52
C PRO A 54 5.38 -7.32 -17.70
N GLU A 55 5.05 -6.14 -18.22
CA GLU A 55 6.00 -5.06 -18.51
C GLU A 55 6.10 -4.02 -17.37
N ALA A 56 5.48 -4.26 -16.21
CA ALA A 56 5.52 -3.34 -15.09
C ALA A 56 6.96 -3.05 -14.63
N ASP A 57 7.29 -1.76 -14.47
CA ASP A 57 8.58 -1.31 -13.93
C ASP A 57 8.66 -1.52 -12.42
N VAL A 58 9.00 -2.76 -12.04
CA VAL A 58 9.13 -3.15 -10.64
C VAL A 58 10.19 -2.34 -9.89
N VAL A 59 11.28 -1.94 -10.56
CA VAL A 59 12.36 -1.17 -9.94
C VAL A 59 11.87 0.24 -9.64
N GLY A 60 11.22 0.89 -10.61
CA GLY A 60 10.60 2.20 -10.43
C GLY A 60 9.53 2.19 -9.33
N VAL A 61 8.65 1.20 -9.30
CA VAL A 61 7.65 1.08 -8.23
C VAL A 61 8.31 0.91 -6.87
N ARG A 62 9.33 0.05 -6.74
CA ARG A 62 10.03 -0.19 -5.48
C ARG A 62 10.74 1.07 -4.96
N ALA A 63 11.23 1.93 -5.85
CA ALA A 63 11.88 3.18 -5.47
C ALA A 63 10.91 4.24 -4.89
N LEU A 64 9.59 4.03 -5.03
CA LEU A 64 8.54 4.94 -4.56
C LEU A 64 7.84 4.46 -3.27
N LEU A 65 8.25 3.30 -2.73
CA LEU A 65 7.69 2.66 -1.54
C LEU A 65 8.64 2.74 -0.34
#